data_AF-A0A212JSC2-F1
#
_entry.id   AF-A0A212JSC2-F1
#
_cell.length_a   1.000
_cell.length_b   1.000
_cell.length_c   1.000
_cell.angle_alpha   90.00
_cell.angle_beta   90.00
_cell.angle_gamma   90.00
#
_symmetry.space_group_name_H-M   'P 1'
#
loop_
_entity.id
_entity.type
_entity.pdbx_description
1 polymer ?
#
loop_
_entity_poly.entity_id
_entity_poly.type
_entity_poly.pdbx_seq_one_letter_code
_entity_poly.pdbx_strand_id
1 'polypeptide(L)'
;MKKLTALEAIRKFCLQCQGGVSANVTECQHSACPFYAYRLGVALPAGKHRPLKTIRAYCVEECQAGNQGQVDDCQGDTAAAGPCPAFPFRMGKSPNVTAGTREKRRAANFRQTAAGKNVLGSISTRHSKPFQAAGSSKSTRPEVV
;
A
#
# COMPACT_ATOMS: atom_id res chain seq x y z
N MET A 1 24.57 -4.80 11.81
CA MET A 1 23.68 -5.10 10.67
C MET A 1 22.85 -3.86 10.34
N LYS A 2 22.75 -3.47 9.06
CA LYS A 2 21.98 -2.27 8.65
C LYS A 2 20.47 -2.55 8.74
N LYS A 3 19.72 -1.63 9.35
CA LYS A 3 18.26 -1.72 9.48
C LYS A 3 17.60 -1.48 8.12
N LEU A 4 16.80 -2.42 7.64
CA LEU A 4 16.08 -2.32 6.36
C LEU A 4 15.05 -1.18 6.43
N THR A 5 15.01 -0.29 5.45
CA THR A 5 13.96 0.75 5.34
C THR A 5 12.74 0.23 4.58
N ALA A 6 11.62 0.95 4.66
CA ALA A 6 10.40 0.58 3.95
C ALA A 6 10.58 0.59 2.41
N LEU A 7 11.36 1.53 1.85
CA LEU A 7 11.65 1.57 0.41
C LEU A 7 12.54 0.40 -0.02
N GLU A 8 13.58 0.09 0.77
CA GLU A 8 14.43 -1.08 0.54
C GLU A 8 13.62 -2.38 0.64
N ALA A 9 12.66 -2.47 1.55
CA ALA A 9 11.74 -3.61 1.67
C ALA A 9 10.89 -3.80 0.42
N ILE A 10 10.28 -2.72 -0.11
CA ILE A 10 9.49 -2.78 -1.34
C ILE A 10 10.36 -3.23 -2.52
N ARG A 11 11.58 -2.66 -2.65
CA ARG A 11 12.49 -3.05 -3.74
C ARG A 11 12.84 -4.53 -3.70
N LYS A 12 13.18 -5.05 -2.51
CA LYS A 12 13.48 -6.48 -2.32
C LYS A 12 12.27 -7.36 -2.63
N PHE A 13 11.08 -6.95 -2.19
CA PHE A 13 9.84 -7.66 -2.52
C PHE A 13 9.62 -7.73 -4.03
N CYS A 14 9.73 -6.60 -4.73
CA CYS A 14 9.57 -6.57 -6.19
C CYS A 14 10.60 -7.45 -6.90
N LEU A 15 11.85 -7.49 -6.41
CA LEU A 15 12.85 -8.41 -6.95
C LEU A 15 12.40 -9.86 -6.79
N GLN A 16 11.97 -10.29 -5.61
CA GLN A 16 11.48 -11.66 -5.41
C GLN A 16 10.27 -11.98 -6.29
N CYS A 17 9.31 -11.05 -6.39
CA CYS A 17 8.13 -11.18 -7.24
C CYS A 17 8.48 -11.36 -8.73
N GLN A 18 9.57 -10.75 -9.19
CA GLN A 18 10.05 -10.82 -10.57
C GLN A 18 11.20 -11.84 -10.77
N GLY A 19 11.30 -12.84 -9.89
CA GLY A 19 12.28 -13.93 -10.01
C GLY A 19 13.74 -13.52 -9.75
N GLY A 20 13.97 -12.42 -9.04
CA GLY A 20 15.29 -11.88 -8.72
C GLY A 20 15.91 -10.99 -9.80
N VAL A 21 15.22 -10.81 -10.94
CA VAL A 21 15.75 -10.05 -12.08
C VAL A 21 15.40 -8.56 -11.95
N SER A 22 16.42 -7.71 -11.92
CA SER A 22 16.23 -6.26 -11.75
C SER A 22 15.54 -5.60 -12.95
N ALA A 23 15.85 -6.03 -14.17
CA ALA A 23 15.25 -5.53 -15.42
C ALA A 23 13.72 -5.73 -15.43
N ASN A 24 13.27 -6.93 -15.07
CA ASN A 24 11.84 -7.27 -14.97
C ASN A 24 11.08 -6.35 -13.99
N VAL A 25 11.72 -5.87 -12.92
CA VAL A 25 11.09 -4.89 -12.02
C VAL A 25 10.94 -3.53 -12.68
N THR A 26 11.92 -3.09 -13.46
CA THR A 26 11.85 -1.84 -14.22
C THR A 26 10.73 -1.91 -15.26
N GLU A 27 10.65 -3.03 -15.98
CA GLU A 27 9.72 -3.30 -17.08
C GLU A 27 8.36 -3.82 -16.64
N CYS A 28 8.16 -4.09 -15.34
CA CYS A 28 6.87 -4.51 -14.81
C CYS A 28 5.77 -3.54 -15.24
N GLN A 29 4.70 -4.07 -15.83
CA GLN A 29 3.60 -3.28 -16.41
C GLN A 29 2.39 -3.17 -15.45
N HIS A 30 2.44 -3.83 -14.29
CA HIS A 30 1.32 -3.88 -13.36
C HIS A 30 1.20 -2.58 -12.54
N SER A 31 0.71 -1.52 -13.19
CA SER A 31 0.55 -0.17 -12.62
C SER A 31 -0.48 -0.08 -11.50
N ALA A 32 -1.43 -1.01 -11.45
CA ALA A 32 -2.42 -1.11 -10.38
C ALA A 32 -1.82 -1.62 -9.06
N CYS A 33 -0.65 -2.28 -9.10
CA CYS A 33 0.03 -2.75 -7.89
C CYS A 33 0.34 -1.57 -6.96
N PRO A 34 -0.03 -1.62 -5.67
CA PRO A 34 0.34 -0.58 -4.71
C PRO A 34 1.85 -0.28 -4.69
N PHE A 35 2.71 -1.29 -4.90
CA PHE A 35 4.16 -1.10 -4.93
C PHE A 35 4.71 -0.48 -6.21
N TYR A 36 3.91 -0.35 -7.27
CA TYR A 36 4.39 0.06 -8.59
C TYR A 36 5.23 1.36 -8.56
N ALA A 37 4.73 2.37 -7.84
CA ALA A 37 5.38 3.67 -7.76
C ALA A 37 6.69 3.66 -6.95
N TYR A 38 6.89 2.65 -6.09
CA TYR A 38 8.06 2.50 -5.21
C TYR A 38 8.96 1.32 -5.59
N ARG A 39 8.64 0.59 -6.67
CA ARG A 39 9.28 -0.68 -7.04
C ARG A 39 10.79 -0.59 -7.25
N LEU A 40 11.28 0.60 -7.60
CA LEU A 40 12.70 0.89 -7.81
C LEU A 40 13.43 1.24 -6.49
N GLY A 41 12.75 1.25 -5.35
CA GLY A 41 13.35 1.58 -4.05
C GLY A 41 13.66 3.07 -3.88
N VAL A 42 13.16 3.91 -4.77
CA VAL A 42 13.38 5.36 -4.74
C VAL A 42 12.14 6.08 -4.20
N ALA A 43 12.40 7.24 -3.61
CA ALA A 43 11.35 8.13 -3.15
C ALA A 43 10.72 8.83 -4.37
N LEU A 44 9.39 8.96 -4.41
CA LEU A 44 8.65 9.70 -5.46
C LEU A 44 9.13 11.16 -5.63
N PRO A 45 9.37 11.64 -6.86
CA PRO A 45 9.92 12.98 -7.07
C PRO A 45 8.99 14.13 -6.63
N ALA A 46 7.67 13.89 -6.55
CA ALA A 46 6.69 14.88 -6.10
C ALA A 46 5.62 14.24 -5.19
N GLY A 47 5.32 14.91 -4.08
CA GLY A 47 4.23 14.55 -3.17
C GLY A 47 4.66 13.92 -1.84
N LYS A 48 3.68 13.53 -1.02
CA LYS A 48 3.93 12.94 0.30
C LYS A 48 4.30 11.47 0.14
N HIS A 49 5.53 11.11 0.47
CA HIS A 49 5.97 9.70 0.49
C HIS A 49 5.30 8.94 1.63
N ARG A 50 4.61 7.83 1.31
CA ARG A 50 3.96 7.00 2.32
C ARG A 50 4.22 5.51 2.10
N PRO A 51 5.49 5.06 1.99
CA PRO A 51 5.81 3.66 1.69
C PRO A 51 5.22 2.70 2.73
N LEU A 52 5.16 3.07 4.01
CA LEU A 52 4.51 2.27 5.04
C LEU A 52 3.01 2.09 4.79
N LYS A 53 2.30 3.13 4.33
CA LYS A 53 0.88 3.03 3.99
C LYS A 53 0.68 2.13 2.78
N THR A 54 1.57 2.24 1.80
CA THR A 54 1.56 1.39 0.61
C THR A 54 1.80 -0.08 0.94
N ILE A 55 2.75 -0.40 1.83
CA ILE A 55 2.95 -1.78 2.30
C ILE A 55 1.70 -2.32 2.98
N ARG A 56 1.06 -1.54 3.85
CA ARG A 56 -0.21 -1.95 4.46
C ARG A 56 -1.29 -2.21 3.41
N ALA A 57 -1.44 -1.32 2.42
CA ALA A 57 -2.42 -1.48 1.35
C ALA A 57 -2.16 -2.77 0.55
N TYR A 58 -0.93 -3.00 0.10
CA TYR A 58 -0.55 -4.24 -0.58
C TYR A 58 -0.87 -5.49 0.24
N CYS A 59 -0.50 -5.49 1.52
CA CYS A 59 -0.75 -6.65 2.39
C CYS A 59 -2.25 -6.94 2.56
N VAL A 60 -3.10 -5.91 2.61
CA VAL A 60 -4.55 -6.10 2.73
C VAL A 60 -5.14 -6.50 1.38
N GLU A 61 -4.94 -5.67 0.37
CA GLU A 61 -5.68 -5.72 -0.90
C GLU A 61 -5.20 -6.87 -1.79
N GLU A 62 -3.88 -7.04 -1.93
CA GLU A 62 -3.29 -8.04 -2.83
C GLU A 62 -2.99 -9.34 -2.09
N CYS A 63 -2.28 -9.27 -0.96
CA CYS A 63 -1.78 -10.46 -0.28
C CYS A 63 -2.86 -11.24 0.49
N GLN A 64 -3.83 -10.53 1.10
CA GLN A 64 -4.89 -11.13 1.92
C GLN A 64 -6.29 -10.92 1.32
N ALA A 65 -6.37 -10.58 0.04
CA ALA A 65 -7.62 -10.42 -0.72
C ALA A 65 -8.68 -9.55 -0.02
N GLY A 66 -8.25 -8.45 0.58
CA GLY A 66 -9.10 -7.50 1.32
C GLY A 66 -9.28 -7.80 2.81
N ASN A 67 -8.80 -8.95 3.32
CA ASN A 67 -8.98 -9.31 4.72
C ASN A 67 -7.92 -8.67 5.63
N GLN A 68 -8.32 -7.60 6.31
CA GLN A 68 -7.42 -6.84 7.17
C GLN A 68 -6.89 -7.62 8.37
N GLY A 69 -7.69 -8.52 8.96
CA GLY A 69 -7.34 -9.30 10.15
C GLY A 69 -6.31 -10.39 9.84
N GLN A 70 -6.38 -10.98 8.65
CA GLN A 70 -5.42 -12.00 8.21
C GLN A 70 -4.00 -11.46 8.00
N VAL A 71 -3.82 -10.14 7.94
CA VAL A 71 -2.47 -9.56 7.85
C VAL A 71 -1.74 -9.65 9.19
N ASP A 72 -2.47 -9.68 10.31
CA ASP A 72 -1.85 -9.79 11.64
C ASP A 72 -1.20 -11.17 11.80
N ASP A 73 -1.93 -12.22 11.44
CA ASP A 73 -1.52 -13.64 11.52
C ASP A 73 -0.79 -14.16 10.27
N CYS A 74 -0.55 -13.29 9.28
CA CYS A 74 0.20 -13.65 8.08
C CYS A 74 1.57 -14.23 8.47
N GLN A 75 1.96 -15.37 7.89
CA GLN A 75 3.23 -16.06 8.18
C GLN A 75 4.31 -15.69 7.16
N GLY A 76 4.36 -14.40 6.80
CA GLY A 76 5.27 -13.92 5.74
C GLY A 76 6.75 -14.08 6.09
N ASP A 77 7.11 -14.19 7.37
CA ASP A 77 8.45 -14.49 7.85
C ASP A 77 8.90 -15.93 7.62
N THR A 78 7.97 -16.87 7.51
CA THR A 78 8.24 -18.31 7.32
C THR A 78 7.77 -18.84 5.96
N ALA A 79 7.48 -17.96 5.01
CA ALA A 79 7.00 -18.34 3.70
C ALA A 79 7.97 -19.30 2.97
N ALA A 80 7.41 -20.27 2.24
CA ALA A 80 8.18 -21.32 1.56
C ALA A 80 9.19 -20.79 0.52
N ALA A 81 8.88 -19.66 -0.11
CA ALA A 81 9.79 -18.97 -1.05
C ALA A 81 10.85 -18.09 -0.36
N GLY A 82 10.97 -18.20 0.97
CA GLY A 82 11.80 -17.35 1.82
C GLY A 82 11.02 -16.19 2.46
N PRO A 83 11.60 -15.55 3.48
CA PRO A 83 10.92 -14.49 4.25
C PRO A 83 10.56 -13.30 3.36
N CYS A 84 9.31 -12.86 3.47
CA CYS A 84 8.75 -11.69 2.81
C CYS A 84 9.39 -10.39 3.35
N PRO A 85 10.08 -9.59 2.53
CA PRO A 85 10.75 -8.36 2.96
C PRO A 85 9.79 -7.29 3.49
N ALA A 86 8.54 -7.31 3.04
CA ALA A 86 7.50 -6.39 3.48
C ALA A 86 6.89 -6.79 4.83
N PHE A 87 7.08 -8.03 5.29
CA PHE A 87 6.46 -8.57 6.50
C PHE A 87 6.66 -7.73 7.76
N PRO A 88 7.87 -7.20 8.07
CA PRO A 88 8.08 -6.38 9.27
C PRO A 88 7.33 -5.03 9.23
N PHE A 89 6.88 -4.62 8.04
CA PHE A 89 6.21 -3.33 7.79
C PHE A 89 4.72 -3.49 7.50
N ARG A 90 4.20 -4.72 7.44
CA ARG A 90 2.82 -5.06 7.03
C ARG A 90 1.73 -4.29 7.79
N MET A 91 2.05 -3.89 9.01
CA MET A 91 1.19 -3.10 9.91
C MET A 91 1.19 -1.59 9.61
N GLY A 92 1.84 -1.15 8.55
CA GLY A 92 2.02 0.28 8.23
C GLY A 92 2.89 1.02 9.26
N LYS A 93 3.69 0.28 10.03
CA LYS A 93 4.58 0.79 11.07
C LYS A 93 5.99 0.31 10.78
N SER A 94 6.94 1.24 10.73
CA SER A 94 8.36 0.88 10.68
C SER A 94 8.82 0.26 12.01
N PRO A 95 9.45 -0.93 12.01
CA PRO A 95 10.08 -1.52 13.19
C PRO A 95 11.29 -0.70 13.66
N ASN A 96 11.90 0.09 12.78
CA ASN A 96 13.06 0.92 13.09
C ASN A 96 12.74 2.20 13.89
N VAL A 97 11.46 2.47 14.17
CA VAL A 97 11.05 3.70 14.87
C VAL A 97 10.40 3.34 16.20
N THR A 98 11.08 3.71 17.29
CA THR A 98 10.62 3.46 18.67
C THR A 98 9.34 4.21 19.01
N ALA A 99 8.58 3.70 19.98
CA ALA A 99 7.35 4.33 20.46
C ALA A 99 7.59 5.77 20.93
N GLY A 100 8.63 6.00 21.74
CA GLY A 100 8.98 7.34 22.21
C GLY A 100 9.33 8.32 21.09
N THR A 101 9.97 7.85 20.00
CA THR A 101 10.23 8.72 18.83
C THR A 101 8.92 9.11 18.13
N ARG A 102 7.96 8.18 18.02
CA ARG A 102 6.64 8.45 17.43
C ARG A 102 5.84 9.43 18.28
N GLU A 103 5.88 9.27 19.59
CA GLU A 103 5.21 10.16 20.53
C GLU A 103 5.78 11.57 20.50
N LYS A 104 7.11 11.71 20.52
CA LYS A 104 7.78 13.01 20.35
C LYS A 104 7.35 13.70 19.04
N ARG A 105 7.27 12.96 17.93
CA ARG A 105 6.79 13.49 16.63
C ARG A 105 5.31 13.88 16.69
N ARG A 106 4.45 13.11 17.36
CA ARG A 106 3.03 13.45 17.56
C ARG A 106 2.88 14.72 18.39
N ALA A 107 3.60 14.83 19.50
CA ALA A 107 3.59 16.03 20.35
C ALA A 107 4.10 17.26 19.59
N ALA A 108 5.17 17.12 18.79
CA ALA A 108 5.67 18.21 17.94
C ALA A 108 4.63 18.65 16.89
N ASN A 109 3.97 17.71 16.21
CA ASN A 109 2.91 18.03 15.25
C ASN A 109 1.71 18.71 15.94
N PHE A 110 1.30 18.25 17.12
CA PHE A 110 0.21 18.86 17.89
C PHE A 110 0.53 20.31 18.30
N ARG A 111 1.76 20.57 18.74
CA ARG A 111 2.24 21.94 19.03
C ARG A 111 2.21 22.82 17.78
N GLN A 112 2.54 22.27 16.61
CA GLN A 112 2.49 23.00 15.34
C GLN A 112 1.06 23.32 14.89
N THR A 113 0.10 22.41 15.10
CA THR A 113 -1.32 22.65 14.81
C THR A 113 -1.94 23.66 15.77
N ALA A 114 -1.58 23.62 17.06
CA ALA A 114 -2.03 24.59 18.05
C ALA A 114 -1.46 26.00 17.79
N ALA A 115 -0.27 26.09 17.19
CA ALA A 115 0.38 27.34 16.79
C ALA A 115 -0.11 27.90 15.43
N GLY A 116 -1.20 27.38 14.85
CA GLY A 116 -1.85 27.96 13.66
C GLY A 116 -1.06 27.86 12.35
N LYS A 117 0.01 27.04 12.28
CA LYS A 117 0.77 26.84 11.03
C LYS A 117 -0.02 25.92 10.10
N ASN A 118 -0.80 26.52 9.20
CA ASN A 118 -1.62 25.86 8.19
C ASN A 118 -0.78 24.94 7.28
N VAL A 119 -0.94 23.62 7.40
CA VAL A 119 -0.53 22.67 6.35
C VAL A 119 -1.80 22.11 5.74
N LEU A 120 -2.46 22.91 4.89
CA LEU A 120 -3.58 22.46 4.06
C LEU A 120 -3.10 21.32 3.15
N GLY A 121 -3.38 20.09 3.57
CA GLY A 121 -3.37 18.91 2.72
C GLY A 121 -4.81 18.52 2.44
N SER A 122 -5.37 19.14 1.40
CA SER A 122 -6.59 18.78 0.68
C SER A 122 -7.22 17.44 1.10
N ILE A 123 -8.33 17.54 1.84
CA ILE A 123 -9.31 16.48 1.99
C ILE A 123 -9.90 16.26 0.60
N SER A 124 -9.30 15.38 -0.20
CA SER A 124 -9.92 14.90 -1.42
C SER A 124 -11.10 14.04 -1.00
N THR A 125 -12.29 14.58 -1.21
CA THR A 125 -13.58 13.94 -1.02
C THR A 125 -13.56 12.56 -1.68
N ARG A 126 -13.84 11.52 -0.87
CA ARG A 126 -14.15 10.17 -1.36
C ARG A 126 -15.19 10.31 -2.47
N HIS A 127 -14.83 9.93 -3.69
CA HIS A 127 -15.79 9.72 -4.78
C HIS A 127 -16.71 8.57 -4.36
N SER A 128 -17.85 8.91 -3.76
CA SER A 128 -19.00 8.03 -3.67
C SER A 128 -19.51 7.84 -5.10
N LYS A 129 -19.14 6.74 -5.77
CA LYS A 129 -19.83 6.36 -7.01
C LYS A 129 -21.29 6.05 -6.67
N PRO A 130 -22.28 6.67 -7.32
CA PRO A 130 -23.67 6.27 -7.14
C PRO A 130 -23.88 4.87 -7.73
N PHE A 131 -24.57 4.05 -6.96
CA PHE A 131 -25.03 2.70 -7.30
C PHE A 131 -25.97 2.80 -8.52
N GLN A 132 -25.56 2.30 -9.68
CA GLN A 132 -26.43 2.25 -10.85
C GLN A 132 -27.32 1.01 -10.75
N ALA A 133 -28.64 1.22 -10.73
CA ALA A 133 -29.64 0.16 -10.79
C ALA A 133 -29.67 -0.43 -12.21
N ALA A 134 -29.49 -1.74 -12.32
CA ALA A 134 -29.64 -2.47 -13.58
C ALA A 134 -31.13 -2.44 -14.02
N GLY A 135 -31.40 -1.75 -15.12
CA GLY A 135 -32.69 -1.75 -15.78
C GLY A 135 -32.98 -3.12 -16.39
N SER A 136 -34.13 -3.69 -16.03
CA SER A 136 -34.67 -4.94 -16.54
C SER A 136 -35.27 -4.71 -17.93
N SER A 137 -34.56 -5.10 -18.98
CA SER A 137 -35.09 -5.09 -20.35
C SER A 137 -35.83 -6.39 -20.63
N LYS A 138 -37.16 -6.28 -20.75
CA LYS A 138 -38.07 -7.34 -21.15
C LYS A 138 -37.72 -7.83 -22.57
N SER A 139 -37.50 -9.14 -22.71
CA SER A 139 -37.32 -9.81 -24.00
C SER A 139 -38.68 -10.07 -24.66
N THR A 140 -38.97 -9.35 -25.73
CA THR A 140 -40.12 -9.62 -26.61
C THR A 140 -39.80 -10.80 -27.53
N ARG A 141 -40.59 -11.87 -27.39
CA ARG A 141 -40.59 -13.07 -28.22
C ARG A 141 -41.34 -12.76 -29.53
N PRO A 142 -40.83 -13.08 -30.73
CA PRO A 142 -41.62 -12.93 -31.95
C PRO A 142 -42.57 -14.13 -32.14
N GLU A 143 -43.83 -13.83 -32.49
CA GLU A 143 -44.76 -14.77 -33.11
C GLU A 143 -44.25 -15.19 -34.49
N VAL A 144 -44.39 -16.47 -34.81
CA VAL A 144 -44.21 -16.99 -36.18
C VAL A 144 -45.55 -17.59 -36.58
N VAL A 145 -46.13 -17.01 -37.63
CA VAL A 145 -47.24 -17.54 -38.44
C VAL A 145 -46.71 -18.62 -39.38
#